data_AF-A0A9D7G1C4-F1
#
_entry.id   AF-A0A9D7G1C4-F1
#
_cell.length_a   1.000
_cell.length_b   1.000
_cell.length_c   1.000
_cell.angle_alpha   90.00
_cell.angle_beta   90.00
_cell.angle_gamma   90.00
#
_symmetry.space_group_name_H-M   'P 1'
#
loop_
_entity.id
_entity.type
_entity.pdbx_description
1 polymer ?
#
loop_
_entity_poly.entity_id
_entity_poly.type
_entity_poly.pdbx_seq_one_letter_code
_entity_poly.pdbx_strand_id
1 'polypeptide(L)' 'MDEPRLFLVRVWQHLSQFRAAVRGVDEAEPHLFDEPAQLSEYLRQASAAPSPPAEPGDATANAWQTPPR' A
#
# COMPACT_ATOMS: atom_id res chain seq x y z
N MET A 1 16.77 -5.58 -15.41
CA MET A 1 15.44 -5.20 -15.91
C MET A 1 14.71 -4.70 -14.68
N ASP A 2 14.24 -3.46 -14.64
CA ASP A 2 13.47 -2.97 -13.50
C ASP A 2 12.19 -3.80 -13.39
N GLU A 3 12.07 -4.60 -12.33
CA GLU A 3 10.86 -5.36 -12.08
C GLU A 3 9.71 -4.42 -11.70
N PRO A 4 8.51 -4.61 -12.28
CA PRO A 4 7.37 -3.77 -11.96
C PRO A 4 7.02 -3.92 -10.48
N ARG A 5 7.00 -2.81 -9.75
CA ARG A 5 6.52 -2.79 -8.36
C ARG A 5 5.00 -2.79 -8.32
N LEU A 6 4.45 -3.68 -7.49
CA LEU A 6 3.02 -3.79 -7.28
C LEU A 6 2.64 -3.22 -5.92
N PHE A 7 1.58 -2.42 -5.90
CA PHE A 7 1.02 -1.82 -4.70
C PHE A 7 -0.46 -2.16 -4.60
N LEU A 8 -0.90 -2.42 -3.37
CA LEU A 8 -2.31 -2.47 -3.01
C LEU A 8 -2.72 -1.11 -2.46
N VAL A 9 -3.72 -0.50 -3.10
CA VAL A 9 -4.26 0.82 -2.71
C VAL A 9 -5.72 0.66 -2.33
N ARG A 10 -6.08 1.05 -1.09
CA ARG A 10 -7.47 1.18 -0.64
C ARG A 10 -7.79 2.65 -0.47
N VAL A 11 -8.83 3.13 -1.15
CA VAL A 11 -9.30 4.51 -1.06
C VAL A 11 -10.69 4.51 -0.45
N TRP A 12 -10.87 5.30 0.60
CA TRP A 12 -12.17 5.62 1.17
C TRP A 12 -12.55 7.04 0.79
N GLN A 13 -13.75 7.19 0.25
CA GLN A 13 -14.37 8.49 0.02
C GLN A 13 -15.70 8.50 0.76
N HIS A 14 -15.76 9.23 1.87
CA HIS A 14 -16.99 9.40 2.65
C HIS A 14 -17.18 10.88 2.93
N LEU A 15 -18.35 11.43 2.57
CA LEU A 15 -18.73 12.83 2.83
C LEU A 15 -17.64 13.85 2.49
N SER A 16 -17.05 13.73 1.28
CA SER A 16 -15.97 14.58 0.76
C SER A 16 -14.62 14.50 1.48
N GLN A 17 -14.45 13.59 2.44
CA GLN A 17 -13.15 13.32 3.05
C GLN A 17 -12.41 12.24 2.26
N PHE A 18 -11.14 12.50 1.95
CA PHE A 18 -10.25 11.55 1.32
C PHE A 18 -9.47 10.79 2.39
N ARG A 19 -9.37 9.47 2.23
CA ARG A 19 -8.42 8.66 2.97
C ARG A 19 -7.92 7.53 2.10
N ALA A 20 -6.64 7.22 2.16
CA ALA A 20 -6.05 6.10 1.44
C ALA A 20 -5.09 5.31 2.31
N ALA A 21 -4.99 4.02 2.04
CA ALA A 21 -3.96 3.13 2.57
C ALA A 21 -3.22 2.50 1.39
N VAL A 22 -1.89 2.57 1.40
CA VAL A 22 -1.03 1.95 0.38
C VAL A 22 -0.05 0.99 1.03
N ARG A 23 0.15 -0.16 0.40
CA ARG A 23 1.16 -1.14 0.82
C ARG A 23 1.78 -1.77 -0.41
N GLY A 24 3.10 -1.93 -0.46
CA GLY A 24 3.74 -2.83 -1.41
C GLY A 24 3.25 -4.26 -1.20
N VAL A 25 3.20 -5.07 -2.26
CA VAL A 25 2.78 -6.48 -2.13
C VAL A 25 3.70 -7.25 -1.16
N ASP A 26 4.98 -6.89 -1.12
CA ASP A 26 6.00 -7.49 -0.26
C ASP A 26 6.15 -6.79 1.10
N GLU A 27 5.41 -5.73 1.36
CA GLU A 27 5.47 -4.98 2.63
C GLU A 27 4.39 -5.45 3.60
N ALA A 28 4.72 -5.57 4.90
CA ALA A 28 3.76 -5.97 5.92
C ALA A 28 2.81 -4.82 6.30
N GLU A 29 3.31 -3.59 6.41
CA GLU A 29 2.58 -2.46 6.99
C GLU A 29 2.07 -1.46 5.95
N PRO A 30 0.78 -1.09 5.99
CA PRO A 30 0.24 -0.06 5.11
C PRO A 30 0.59 1.35 5.58
N HIS A 31 0.91 2.21 4.62
CA HIS A 31 1.04 3.65 4.80
C HIS A 31 -0.33 4.32 4.64
N LEU A 32 -0.71 5.18 5.59
CA LEU A 32 -1.98 5.91 5.57
C LEU A 32 -1.79 7.34 5.06
N PHE A 33 -2.76 7.82 4.29
CA PHE A 33 -2.78 9.15 3.71
C PHE A 33 -4.18 9.76 3.87
N ASP A 34 -4.23 11.03 4.25
CA ASP A 34 -5.49 11.79 4.39
C ASP A 34 -5.65 12.85 3.27
N GLU A 35 -4.62 13.04 2.44
CA GLU A 35 -4.62 13.99 1.32
C GLU A 35 -4.21 13.31 -0.01
N PRO A 36 -4.91 13.55 -1.14
CA PRO A 36 -4.58 12.96 -2.44
C PRO A 36 -3.16 13.31 -2.93
N ALA A 37 -2.68 14.50 -2.60
CA ALA A 37 -1.34 14.96 -2.97
C ALA A 37 -0.24 14.13 -2.32
N GLN A 38 -0.42 13.74 -1.05
CA GLN A 38 0.55 12.92 -0.32
C GLN A 38 0.65 11.51 -0.90
N LEU A 39 -0.50 10.92 -1.26
CA LEU A 39 -0.53 9.64 -1.96
C LEU A 39 0.24 9.68 -3.29
N SER A 40 -0.01 10.72 -4.08
CA SER A 40 0.63 10.89 -5.40
C SER A 40 2.14 11.08 -5.29
N GLU A 41 2.58 11.87 -4.31
CA GLU A 41 3.99 12.08 -3.98
C GLU A 41 4.68 10.75 -3.60
N TYR A 42 4.04 9.96 -2.73
CA TYR A 42 4.55 8.66 -2.29
C TYR A 42 4.72 7.69 -3.46
N LEU A 43 3.68 7.52 -4.31
CA LEU A 43 3.75 6.59 -5.45
C LEU A 43 4.81 7.01 -6.48
N ARG A 44 5.00 8.32 -6.68
CA ARG A 44 6.06 8.86 -7.54
C ARG A 44 7.45 8.52 -6.98
N GLN A 45 7.67 8.73 -5.69
CA GLN A 45 8.95 8.41 -5.03
C GLN A 45 9.22 6.90 -5.02
N ALA A 46 8.21 6.09 -4.71
CA ALA A 46 8.30 4.63 -4.68
C ALA A 46 8.59 4.04 -6.07
N SER A 47 8.14 4.70 -7.14
CA SER A 47 8.46 4.32 -8.53
C SER A 47 9.86 4.73 -8.97
N ALA A 48 10.48 5.71 -8.30
CA ALA A 48 11.82 6.22 -8.63
C ALA A 48 12.94 5.59 -7.79
N ALA A 49 12.61 4.97 -6.66
CA ALA A 49 13.58 4.30 -5.80
C ALA A 49 13.99 2.92 -6.38
N PRO A 50 15.17 2.37 -6.02
CA PRO A 50 15.50 0.95 -6.24
C PRO A 50 14.76 0.05 -5.26
N SER A 51 14.26 -1.12 -5.71
CA SER A 51 13.43 -2.00 -4.86
C SER A 51 14.24 -2.47 -3.65
N PRO A 52 13.74 -2.33 -2.41
CA PRO A 52 14.38 -2.99 -1.28
C PRO A 52 14.35 -4.50 -1.54
N PRO A 53 15.40 -5.24 -1.15
CA PRO A 53 15.39 -6.70 -1.30
C PRO A 53 14.20 -7.27 -0.54
N ALA A 54 13.41 -8.12 -1.19
CA ALA A 54 12.33 -8.85 -0.54
C ALA A 54 12.94 -9.72 0.57
N GLU A 55 12.66 -9.39 1.82
CA GLU A 55 13.05 -10.25 2.95
C GLU A 55 12.17 -11.52 2.90
N PRO A 56 12.76 -12.73 2.82
CA PRO A 56 11.98 -13.95 2.84
C PRO A 56 11.54 -14.22 4.29
N GLY A 57 10.33 -13.80 4.65
CA GLY A 57 9.85 -13.96 6.02
C GLY A 57 8.35 -13.88 6.18
N ASP A 58 7.73 -15.06 6.31
CA ASP A 58 6.50 -15.32 7.07
C ASP A 58 5.15 -14.88 6.45
N ALA A 59 4.68 -15.65 5.47
CA ALA A 59 3.26 -15.72 5.11
C ALA A 59 2.48 -16.58 6.12
N THR A 60 2.49 -16.20 7.41
CA THR A 60 1.45 -16.59 8.36
C THR A 60 0.37 -15.52 8.38
N ALA A 61 -0.88 -15.98 8.43
CA ALA A 61 -2.11 -15.25 8.68
C ALA A 61 -2.74 -14.50 7.49
N ASN A 62 -3.41 -15.29 6.65
CA ASN A 62 -4.64 -14.91 5.94
C ASN A 62 -5.77 -14.51 6.94
N ALA A 63 -5.61 -13.41 7.69
CA ALA A 63 -6.58 -12.93 8.66
C ALA A 63 -7.55 -11.87 8.12
N TRP A 64 -7.61 -11.65 6.79
CA TRP A 64 -8.42 -10.61 6.17
C TRP A 64 -9.76 -11.11 5.60
N GLN A 65 -10.18 -12.33 5.92
CA GLN A 65 -11.46 -12.92 5.47
C GLN A 65 -12.44 -13.12 6.64
N THR A 66 -13.01 -12.07 7.24
CA THR A 66 -14.39 -12.14 7.77
C THR A 66 -14.97 -10.75 8.05
N PRO A 67 -16.01 -10.28 7.33
CA PRO A 67 -16.84 -9.19 7.80
C PRO A 67 -17.82 -9.68 8.88
N PRO A 68 -18.06 -8.94 9.99
CA PRO A 68 -19.14 -9.29 10.91
C PRO A 68 -20.52 -9.04 10.26
N ARG A 69 -21.45 -9.99 10.45
CA ARG A 69 -22.88 -9.88 10.09
C ARG A 69 -23.65 -9.01 11.08
#